data_AF-A0A929F7Q2-F1
#
_entry.id   AF-A0A929F7Q2-F1
#
_cell.length_a   1.000
_cell.length_b   1.000
_cell.length_c   1.000
_cell.angle_alpha   90.00
_cell.angle_beta   90.00
_cell.angle_gamma   90.00
#
_symmetry.space_group_name_H-M   'P 1'
#
loop_
_entity.id
_entity.type
_entity.pdbx_description
1 polymer ?
#
loop_
_entity_poly.entity_id
_entity_poly.type
_entity_poly.pdbx_seq_one_letter_code
_entity_poly.pdbx_strand_id
1 'polypeptide(L)'
;LNTALRGANALGLARIELDRDALIARAKKETGLGDFGDESFMQPMQLLLQALREEADLNPVGRFMNRANILRILKHRLYVQDLLKRHPEILDRPTPDPVVIVGLARSGTTRLHRLLASDTHFLHLKAWESVFPVPYPECFAARAAGEPDPRIKALNQGLKAVLYMSPRSPRYTPWALLRWKRKSA
;
A
#
# COMPACT_ATOMS: atom_id res chain seq x y z
N LEU A 1 -12.34 18.35 -19.95
CA LEU A 1 -12.53 17.58 -18.69
C LEU A 1 -12.08 18.35 -17.43
N ASN A 2 -10.86 18.89 -17.39
CA ASN A 2 -10.31 19.52 -16.17
C ASN A 2 -11.02 20.80 -15.70
N THR A 3 -11.78 21.50 -16.55
CA THR A 3 -12.57 22.70 -16.19
C THR A 3 -13.95 22.34 -15.65
N ALA A 4 -14.64 21.39 -16.30
CA ALA A 4 -15.94 20.89 -15.83
C ALA A 4 -15.85 20.23 -14.43
N LEU A 5 -14.76 19.49 -14.18
CA LEU A 5 -14.49 18.87 -12.88
C LEU A 5 -14.10 19.89 -11.80
N ARG A 6 -13.51 21.04 -12.17
CA ARG A 6 -13.24 22.15 -11.24
C ARG A 6 -14.55 22.83 -10.81
N GLY A 7 -15.49 23.03 -11.73
CA GLY A 7 -16.83 23.54 -11.43
C GLY A 7 -17.64 22.61 -10.53
N ALA A 8 -17.56 21.30 -10.75
CA ALA A 8 -18.21 20.30 -9.88
C ALA A 8 -17.64 20.28 -8.44
N ASN A 9 -16.35 20.59 -8.26
CA ASN A 9 -15.76 20.79 -6.93
C ASN A 9 -16.25 22.08 -6.26
N ALA A 10 -16.41 23.17 -7.02
CA ALA A 10 -16.98 24.43 -6.51
C ALA A 10 -18.44 24.27 -6.09
N LEU A 11 -19.19 23.37 -6.74
CA LEU A 11 -20.59 23.06 -6.46
C LEU A 11 -20.79 21.98 -5.37
N GLY A 12 -19.72 21.44 -4.77
CA GLY A 12 -19.81 20.52 -3.62
C GLY A 12 -20.36 19.11 -3.90
N LEU A 13 -20.65 18.76 -5.16
CA LEU A 13 -21.37 17.53 -5.53
C LEU A 13 -20.52 16.24 -5.46
N ALA A 14 -19.22 16.35 -5.20
CA ALA A 14 -18.35 15.19 -4.92
C ALA A 14 -17.17 15.58 -4.02
N ARG A 15 -17.44 16.06 -2.80
CA ARG A 15 -16.37 16.31 -1.81
C ARG A 15 -15.75 14.99 -1.37
N ILE A 16 -14.61 14.65 -1.98
CA ILE A 16 -13.72 13.62 -1.45
C ILE A 16 -13.02 14.22 -0.24
N GLU A 17 -13.62 14.03 0.93
CA GLU A 17 -13.06 14.57 2.17
C GLU A 17 -11.82 13.80 2.60
N LEU A 18 -10.74 14.56 2.83
CA LEU A 18 -9.50 14.14 3.46
C LEU A 18 -9.54 14.61 4.92
N ASP A 19 -10.52 14.10 5.65
CA ASP A 19 -10.69 14.36 7.07
C ASP A 19 -10.20 13.19 7.91
N ARG A 20 -9.49 13.48 8.99
CA ARG A 20 -8.85 12.49 9.85
C ARG A 20 -9.89 11.59 10.50
N ASP A 21 -10.88 12.19 11.15
CA ASP A 21 -11.83 11.46 11.99
C ASP A 21 -12.77 10.64 11.10
N ALA A 22 -13.16 11.17 9.94
CA ALA A 22 -13.91 10.43 8.93
C ALA A 22 -13.13 9.22 8.39
N LEU A 23 -11.81 9.35 8.16
CA LEU A 23 -10.96 8.26 7.70
C LEU A 23 -10.77 7.18 8.78
N ILE A 24 -10.57 7.58 10.03
CA ILE A 24 -10.47 6.66 11.18
C ILE A 24 -11.79 5.91 11.36
N ALA A 25 -12.91 6.62 11.42
CA ALA A 25 -14.23 6.03 11.60
C ALA A 25 -14.54 5.02 10.48
N ARG A 26 -14.19 5.37 9.24
CA ARG A 26 -14.32 4.47 8.10
C ARG A 26 -13.42 3.24 8.20
N ALA A 27 -12.16 3.40 8.60
CA ALA A 27 -11.24 2.28 8.78
C ALA A 27 -11.74 1.30 9.86
N LYS A 28 -12.20 1.82 11.00
CA LYS A 28 -12.80 1.01 12.06
C LYS A 28 -14.04 0.28 11.58
N LYS A 29 -14.95 0.97 10.89
CA LYS A 29 -16.18 0.38 10.32
C LYS A 29 -15.88 -0.73 9.30
N GLU A 30 -14.93 -0.52 8.38
CA GLU A 30 -14.63 -1.51 7.33
C GLU A 30 -13.87 -2.73 7.85
N THR A 31 -13.17 -2.62 8.98
CA THR A 31 -12.38 -3.72 9.56
C THR A 31 -13.09 -4.43 10.71
N GLY A 32 -14.04 -3.76 11.37
CA GLY A 32 -14.61 -4.21 12.64
C GLY A 32 -13.65 -4.05 13.83
N LEU A 33 -12.50 -3.41 13.64
CA LEU A 33 -11.44 -3.26 14.64
C LEU A 33 -11.37 -1.83 15.16
N GLY A 34 -10.98 -1.66 16.42
CA GLY A 34 -10.98 -0.36 17.09
C GLY A 34 -9.63 0.10 17.63
N ASP A 35 -8.65 -0.79 17.72
CA ASP A 35 -7.35 -0.54 18.35
C ASP A 35 -6.23 -0.38 17.32
N PHE A 36 -5.60 0.78 17.32
CA PHE A 36 -4.45 1.10 16.47
C PHE A 36 -3.10 0.83 17.15
N GLY A 37 -3.08 0.43 18.42
CA GLY A 37 -1.87 0.33 19.22
C GLY A 37 -1.32 1.72 19.53
N ASP A 38 -0.02 1.92 19.29
CA ASP A 38 0.60 3.23 19.42
C ASP A 38 -0.12 4.27 18.53
N GLU A 39 -0.51 5.42 19.09
CA GLU A 39 -1.21 6.47 18.35
C GLU A 39 -0.28 7.62 17.92
N SER A 40 1.04 7.47 18.07
CA SER A 40 2.04 8.46 17.63
C SER A 40 1.91 8.88 16.16
N PHE A 41 1.36 8.00 15.31
CA PHE A 41 1.13 8.28 13.88
C PHE A 41 0.00 9.29 13.61
N MET A 42 -0.87 9.57 14.58
CA MET A 42 -2.03 10.44 14.40
C MET A 42 -1.63 11.88 14.07
N GLN A 43 -0.59 12.40 14.74
CA GLN A 43 -0.05 13.72 14.49
C GLN A 43 0.56 13.87 13.08
N PRO A 44 1.53 13.04 12.63
CA PRO A 44 2.07 13.14 11.29
C PRO A 44 1.02 12.87 10.21
N MET A 45 0.01 12.03 10.48
CA MET A 45 -1.13 11.86 9.56
C MET A 45 -1.95 13.15 9.43
N GLN A 46 -2.22 13.86 10.53
CA GLN A 46 -2.93 15.14 10.48
C GLN A 46 -2.18 16.16 9.63
N LEU A 47 -0.85 16.26 9.80
CA LEU A 47 0.01 17.14 9.00
C LEU A 47 -0.02 16.76 7.52
N LEU A 48 0.07 15.46 7.20
CA LEU A 48 -0.05 14.98 5.83
C LEU A 48 -1.41 15.36 5.22
N LEU A 49 -2.51 15.15 5.95
CA LEU A 49 -3.85 15.52 5.48
C LEU A 49 -3.99 17.02 5.24
N GLN A 50 -3.38 17.85 6.10
CA GLN A 50 -3.32 19.29 5.91
C GLN A 50 -2.56 19.65 4.63
N ALA A 51 -1.34 19.17 4.45
CA ALA A 51 -0.53 19.43 3.26
C ALA A 51 -1.22 18.95 1.97
N LEU A 52 -1.91 17.80 2.00
CA LEU A 52 -2.68 17.30 0.86
C LEU A 52 -3.87 18.20 0.51
N ARG A 53 -4.46 18.89 1.49
CA ARG A 53 -5.60 19.81 1.27
C ARG A 53 -5.13 21.19 0.81
N GLU A 54 -4.06 21.70 1.40
CA GLU A 54 -3.65 23.11 1.31
C GLU A 54 -2.52 23.33 0.30
N GLU A 55 -1.59 22.39 0.14
CA GLU A 55 -0.34 22.61 -0.61
C GLU A 55 -0.24 21.76 -1.88
N ALA A 56 -0.84 20.57 -1.89
CA ALA A 56 -0.59 19.57 -2.95
C ALA A 56 -1.32 19.79 -4.29
N ASP A 57 -2.14 20.85 -4.42
CA ASP A 57 -2.96 21.19 -5.60
C ASP A 57 -3.62 19.96 -6.28
N LEU A 58 -4.27 19.11 -5.47
CA LEU A 58 -4.80 17.84 -5.97
C LEU A 58 -6.05 18.05 -6.83
N ASN A 59 -6.02 17.44 -8.02
CA ASN A 59 -7.23 17.21 -8.80
C ASN A 59 -8.13 16.13 -8.13
N PRO A 60 -9.40 15.96 -8.56
CA PRO A 60 -10.30 14.99 -7.94
C PRO A 60 -9.77 13.55 -7.91
N VAL A 61 -9.10 13.11 -8.97
CA VAL A 61 -8.49 11.77 -9.04
C VAL A 61 -7.37 11.64 -8.01
N GLY A 62 -6.52 12.66 -7.88
CA GLY A 62 -5.46 12.73 -6.87
C GLY A 62 -6.01 12.69 -5.44
N ARG A 63 -7.11 13.38 -5.16
CA ARG A 63 -7.78 13.31 -3.85
C ARG A 63 -8.34 11.92 -3.58
N PHE A 64 -8.99 11.30 -4.57
CA PHE A 64 -9.50 9.93 -4.46
C PHE A 64 -8.38 8.94 -4.14
N MET A 65 -7.29 8.98 -4.89
CA MET A 65 -6.15 8.08 -4.74
C MET A 65 -5.49 8.23 -3.37
N ASN A 66 -5.27 9.47 -2.90
CA ASN A 66 -4.71 9.71 -1.57
C ASN A 66 -5.64 9.24 -0.46
N ARG A 67 -6.95 9.52 -0.56
CA ARG A 67 -7.95 9.03 0.40
C ARG A 67 -7.92 7.51 0.50
N ALA A 68 -7.94 6.81 -0.64
CA ALA A 68 -7.89 5.36 -0.70
C ALA A 68 -6.58 4.80 -0.13
N ASN A 69 -5.45 5.47 -0.38
CA ASN A 69 -4.15 5.07 0.13
C ASN A 69 -4.06 5.21 1.66
N ILE A 70 -4.47 6.34 2.21
CA ILE A 70 -4.47 6.58 3.66
C ILE A 70 -5.41 5.60 4.36
N LEU A 71 -6.62 5.41 3.82
CA LEU A 71 -7.57 4.44 4.36
C LEU A 71 -6.98 3.02 4.37
N ARG A 72 -6.30 2.61 3.30
CA ARG A 72 -5.61 1.31 3.23
C ARG A 72 -4.54 1.17 4.33
N ILE A 73 -3.71 2.20 4.55
CA ILE A 73 -2.67 2.20 5.58
C ILE A 73 -3.29 2.11 6.99
N LEU A 74 -4.39 2.84 7.24
CA LEU A 74 -5.12 2.75 8.51
C LEU A 74 -5.67 1.34 8.77
N LYS A 75 -6.27 0.72 7.75
CA LYS A 75 -6.73 -0.67 7.85
C LYS A 75 -5.58 -1.63 8.12
N HIS A 76 -4.43 -1.45 7.46
CA HIS A 76 -3.23 -2.23 7.73
C HIS A 76 -2.79 -2.11 9.18
N ARG A 77 -2.77 -0.90 9.74
CA ARG A 77 -2.43 -0.71 11.15
C ARG A 77 -3.36 -1.47 12.10
N LEU A 78 -4.68 -1.38 11.87
CA LEU A 78 -5.68 -2.13 12.65
C LEU A 78 -5.45 -3.64 12.56
N TYR A 79 -5.23 -4.17 11.36
CA TYR A 79 -4.99 -5.60 11.18
C TYR A 79 -3.66 -6.06 11.78
N VAL A 80 -2.58 -5.26 11.75
CA VAL A 80 -1.32 -5.61 12.42
C VAL A 80 -1.54 -5.70 13.92
N GLN A 81 -2.18 -4.68 14.49
CA GLN A 81 -2.41 -4.63 15.93
C GLN A 81 -3.24 -5.82 16.40
N ASP A 82 -4.31 -6.13 15.68
CA ASP A 82 -5.13 -7.32 15.95
C ASP A 82 -4.34 -8.63 15.78
N LEU A 83 -3.54 -8.74 14.72
CA LEU A 83 -2.70 -9.91 14.48
C LEU A 83 -1.70 -10.15 15.61
N LEU A 84 -0.99 -9.09 16.06
CA LEU A 84 -0.01 -9.17 17.14
C LEU A 84 -0.66 -9.50 18.48
N LYS A 85 -1.88 -9.03 18.73
CA LYS A 85 -2.64 -9.42 19.93
C LYS A 85 -3.03 -10.89 19.93
N ARG A 86 -3.46 -11.42 18.78
CA ARG A 86 -3.85 -12.82 18.63
C ARG A 86 -2.65 -13.77 18.60
N HIS A 87 -1.50 -13.27 18.12
CA HIS A 87 -0.29 -14.03 17.91
C HIS A 87 0.94 -13.29 18.47
N PRO A 88 1.05 -13.13 19.81
CA PRO A 88 2.16 -12.43 20.43
C PRO A 88 3.52 -13.09 20.13
N GLU A 89 3.53 -14.40 19.85
CA GLU A 89 4.73 -15.18 19.48
C GLU A 89 5.42 -14.69 18.20
N ILE A 90 4.75 -13.85 17.40
CA ILE A 90 5.36 -13.19 16.24
C ILE A 90 6.50 -12.28 16.68
N LEU A 91 6.36 -11.61 17.82
CA LEU A 91 7.35 -10.66 18.35
C LEU A 91 8.60 -11.36 18.88
N ASP A 92 8.47 -12.62 19.28
CA ASP A 92 9.58 -13.43 19.82
C ASP A 92 10.43 -14.08 18.72
N ARG A 93 10.02 -13.96 17.44
CA ARG A 93 10.76 -14.58 16.34
C ARG A 93 12.11 -13.88 16.12
N PRO A 94 13.23 -14.63 16.15
CA PRO A 94 14.52 -14.05 15.85
C PRO A 94 14.54 -13.54 14.40
N THR A 95 14.94 -12.29 14.24
CA THR A 95 15.14 -11.69 12.92
C THR A 95 16.62 -11.88 12.54
N PRO A 96 16.94 -12.55 11.42
CA PRO A 96 18.32 -12.71 10.98
C PRO A 96 18.94 -11.35 10.61
N ASP A 97 20.27 -11.27 10.61
CA ASP A 97 21.01 -10.04 10.31
C ASP A 97 20.60 -9.46 8.95
N PRO A 98 19.98 -8.26 8.91
CA PRO A 98 19.44 -7.72 7.67
C PRO A 98 20.52 -7.05 6.84
N VAL A 99 20.49 -7.26 5.52
CA VAL A 99 21.24 -6.44 4.56
C VAL A 99 20.35 -5.29 4.09
N VAL A 100 20.73 -4.06 4.44
CA VAL A 100 19.97 -2.85 4.07
C VAL A 100 20.68 -2.12 2.93
N ILE A 101 19.98 -1.96 1.80
CA ILE A 101 20.47 -1.19 0.65
C ILE A 101 20.00 0.25 0.77
N VAL A 102 20.95 1.17 0.92
CA VAL A 102 20.71 2.63 0.93
C VAL A 102 21.41 3.30 -0.25
N GLY A 103 20.79 4.36 -0.77
CA GLY A 103 21.37 5.14 -1.86
C GLY A 103 20.34 6.03 -2.55
N LEU A 104 20.84 7.03 -3.28
CA LEU A 104 19.98 7.95 -4.04
C LEU A 104 19.17 7.24 -5.12
N ALA A 105 18.05 7.85 -5.50
CA ALA A 105 17.33 7.43 -6.68
C ALA A 105 18.30 7.42 -7.88
N ARG A 106 18.27 6.34 -8.68
CA ARG A 106 19.11 6.15 -9.88
C ARG A 106 20.59 5.80 -9.65
N SER A 107 21.03 5.47 -8.42
CA SER A 107 22.40 4.99 -8.16
C SER A 107 22.62 3.48 -8.36
N GLY A 108 21.65 2.76 -8.93
CA GLY A 108 21.74 1.31 -9.14
C GLY A 108 21.23 0.44 -7.98
N THR A 109 20.69 1.05 -6.91
CA THR A 109 20.09 0.32 -5.76
C THR A 109 19.04 -0.70 -6.18
N THR A 110 18.19 -0.41 -7.17
CA THR A 110 17.22 -1.39 -7.70
C THR A 110 17.90 -2.60 -8.35
N ARG A 111 19.02 -2.40 -9.05
CA ARG A 111 19.78 -3.50 -9.67
C ARG A 111 20.41 -4.37 -8.60
N LEU A 112 21.04 -3.74 -7.59
CA LEU A 112 21.64 -4.44 -6.46
C LEU A 112 20.59 -5.25 -5.67
N HIS A 113 19.44 -4.64 -5.36
CA HIS A 113 18.35 -5.33 -4.66
C HIS A 113 17.86 -6.57 -5.42
N ARG A 114 17.72 -6.48 -6.75
CA ARG A 114 17.33 -7.63 -7.59
C ARG A 114 18.40 -8.72 -7.66
N LEU A 115 19.67 -8.32 -7.65
CA LEU A 115 20.79 -9.27 -7.65
C LEU A 115 20.77 -10.10 -6.36
N LEU A 116 20.70 -9.45 -5.20
CA LEU A 116 20.61 -10.15 -3.90
C LEU A 116 19.33 -10.98 -3.79
N ALA A 117 18.19 -10.46 -4.24
CA ALA A 117 16.91 -11.19 -4.22
C ALA A 117 16.87 -12.42 -5.15
N SER A 118 17.87 -12.61 -6.03
CA SER A 118 17.97 -13.80 -6.88
C SER A 118 18.64 -14.99 -6.17
N ASP A 119 19.32 -14.74 -5.05
CA ASP A 119 19.95 -15.77 -4.23
C ASP A 119 18.94 -16.29 -3.19
N THR A 120 18.84 -17.62 -3.07
CA THR A 120 17.91 -18.31 -2.19
C THR A 120 18.25 -18.16 -0.70
N HIS A 121 19.47 -17.76 -0.36
CA HIS A 121 19.86 -17.48 1.02
C HIS A 121 19.28 -16.15 1.55
N PHE A 122 18.83 -15.26 0.67
CA PHE A 122 18.21 -13.99 1.07
C PHE A 122 16.69 -14.09 1.05
N LEU A 123 16.08 -13.84 2.22
CA LEU A 123 14.68 -13.46 2.28
C LEU A 123 14.54 -12.02 1.77
N HIS A 124 13.65 -11.81 0.80
CA HIS A 124 13.36 -10.48 0.25
C HIS A 124 11.85 -10.22 0.23
N LEU A 125 11.47 -8.95 0.36
CA LEU A 125 10.08 -8.53 0.26
C LEU A 125 9.59 -8.60 -1.19
N LYS A 126 8.56 -9.41 -1.43
CA LYS A 126 7.86 -9.43 -2.70
C LYS A 126 7.04 -8.15 -2.85
N ALA A 127 6.84 -7.72 -4.09
CA ALA A 127 6.09 -6.48 -4.37
C ALA A 127 4.70 -6.44 -3.71
N TRP A 128 4.00 -7.58 -3.66
CA TRP A 128 2.68 -7.64 -3.03
C TRP A 128 2.76 -7.60 -1.50
N GLU A 129 3.84 -8.12 -0.89
CA GLU A 129 4.11 -8.02 0.55
C GLU A 129 4.44 -6.57 0.92
N SER A 130 5.17 -5.84 0.06
CA SER A 130 5.45 -4.41 0.31
C SER A 130 4.20 -3.53 0.25
N VAL A 131 3.26 -3.83 -0.66
CA VAL A 131 2.01 -3.05 -0.80
C VAL A 131 0.96 -3.49 0.23
N PHE A 132 0.89 -4.78 0.54
CA PHE A 132 -0.06 -5.36 1.47
C PHE A 132 0.68 -6.21 2.53
N PRO A 133 1.38 -5.55 3.49
CA PRO A 133 2.27 -6.24 4.42
C PRO A 133 1.53 -7.17 5.37
N VAL A 134 0.27 -6.86 5.65
CA VAL A 134 -0.56 -7.57 6.63
C VAL A 134 -1.51 -8.51 5.90
N PRO A 135 -1.62 -9.78 6.31
CA PRO A 135 -2.68 -10.65 5.82
C PRO A 135 -4.03 -10.16 6.34
N TYR A 136 -5.02 -10.09 5.45
CA TYR A 136 -6.42 -9.88 5.83
C TYR A 136 -7.06 -11.19 6.27
N PRO A 137 -8.24 -11.18 6.93
CA PRO A 137 -8.95 -12.41 7.31
C PRO A 137 -9.09 -13.43 6.16
N GLU A 138 -9.41 -12.96 4.95
CA GLU A 138 -9.52 -13.80 3.75
C GLU A 138 -8.20 -14.46 3.31
N CYS A 139 -7.05 -13.89 3.66
CA CYS A 139 -5.75 -14.50 3.37
C CYS A 139 -5.55 -15.79 4.16
N PHE A 140 -6.07 -15.87 5.39
CA PHE A 140 -5.96 -17.08 6.21
C PHE A 140 -6.85 -18.20 5.66
N ALA A 141 -8.08 -17.86 5.25
CA ALA A 141 -8.99 -18.80 4.59
C ALA A 141 -8.40 -19.33 3.27
N ALA A 142 -7.90 -18.44 2.41
CA ALA A 142 -7.24 -18.82 1.15
C ALA A 142 -6.04 -19.75 1.40
N ARG A 143 -5.20 -19.44 2.39
CA ARG A 143 -4.06 -20.29 2.76
C ARG A 143 -4.50 -21.67 3.22
N ALA A 144 -5.55 -21.77 4.05
CA ALA A 144 -6.09 -23.05 4.52
C ALA A 144 -6.66 -23.90 3.38
N ALA A 145 -7.23 -23.25 2.36
CA ALA A 145 -7.75 -23.90 1.15
C ALA A 145 -6.66 -24.21 0.09
N GLY A 146 -5.40 -23.83 0.33
CA GLY A 146 -4.32 -23.99 -0.66
C GLY A 146 -4.43 -23.04 -1.87
N GLU A 147 -5.22 -21.97 -1.75
CA GLU A 147 -5.45 -21.00 -2.81
C GLU A 147 -4.39 -19.89 -2.85
N PRO A 148 -4.18 -19.23 -4.00
CA PRO A 148 -3.30 -18.07 -4.09
C PRO A 148 -3.73 -16.93 -3.16
N ASP A 149 -2.77 -16.27 -2.51
CA ASP A 149 -3.06 -15.17 -1.60
C ASP A 149 -3.85 -14.04 -2.32
N PRO A 150 -5.01 -13.62 -1.78
CA PRO A 150 -5.85 -12.58 -2.36
C PRO A 150 -5.11 -11.25 -2.62
N ARG A 151 -4.08 -10.94 -1.83
CA ARG A 151 -3.24 -9.73 -1.98
C ARG A 151 -2.49 -9.70 -3.31
N ILE A 152 -2.12 -10.86 -3.85
CA ILE A 152 -1.47 -10.96 -5.17
C ILE A 152 -2.46 -10.53 -6.26
N LYS A 153 -3.72 -10.95 -6.17
CA LYS A 153 -4.78 -10.55 -7.11
C LYS A 153 -5.05 -9.04 -7.00
N ALA A 154 -5.13 -8.51 -5.78
CA ALA A 154 -5.33 -7.08 -5.53
C ALA A 154 -4.19 -6.23 -6.14
N LEU A 155 -2.92 -6.65 -5.96
CA LEU A 155 -1.79 -5.96 -6.57
C LEU A 155 -1.88 -5.99 -8.10
N ASN A 156 -2.18 -7.14 -8.69
CA ASN A 156 -2.28 -7.29 -10.14
C ASN A 156 -3.39 -6.41 -10.75
N GLN A 157 -4.51 -6.23 -10.05
CA GLN A 157 -5.59 -5.32 -10.47
C GLN A 157 -5.13 -3.85 -10.39
N GLY A 158 -4.49 -3.46 -9.29
CA GLY A 158 -3.91 -2.11 -9.16
C GLY A 158 -2.88 -1.81 -10.25
N LEU A 159 -2.00 -2.78 -10.54
CA LEU A 159 -1.00 -2.65 -11.61
C LEU A 159 -1.65 -2.46 -12.98
N LYS A 160 -2.71 -3.22 -13.30
CA LYS A 160 -3.45 -3.04 -14.56
C LYS A 160 -4.01 -1.62 -14.70
N ALA A 161 -4.57 -1.06 -13.62
CA ALA A 161 -5.09 0.30 -13.62
C ALA A 161 -3.98 1.34 -13.86
N VAL A 162 -2.83 1.19 -13.17
CA VAL A 162 -1.67 2.07 -13.38
C VAL A 162 -1.14 2.00 -14.81
N LEU A 163 -1.02 0.79 -15.37
CA LEU A 163 -0.56 0.60 -16.75
C LEU A 163 -1.54 1.17 -17.78
N TYR A 164 -2.84 1.13 -17.50
CA TYR A 164 -3.85 1.76 -18.36
C TYR A 164 -3.73 3.29 -18.35
N MET A 165 -3.58 3.89 -17.16
CA MET A 165 -3.45 5.34 -17.01
C MET A 165 -2.11 5.89 -17.49
N SER A 166 -1.04 5.08 -17.42
CA SER A 166 0.29 5.45 -17.90
C SER A 166 0.92 4.30 -18.71
N PRO A 167 0.56 4.18 -20.00
CA PRO A 167 1.04 3.10 -20.87
C PRO A 167 2.57 3.11 -21.07
N ARG A 168 3.24 4.25 -20.82
CA ARG A 168 4.69 4.41 -20.89
C ARG A 168 5.43 4.03 -19.60
N SER A 169 4.72 3.87 -18.49
CA SER A 169 5.29 3.49 -17.18
C SER A 169 6.07 2.16 -17.15
N PRO A 170 5.75 1.10 -17.93
CA PRO A 170 6.47 -0.18 -17.86
C PRO A 170 7.99 -0.09 -17.98
N ARG A 171 8.52 0.94 -18.67
CA ARG A 171 9.97 1.15 -18.82
C ARG A 171 10.69 1.52 -17.53
N TYR A 172 9.99 2.10 -16.56
CA TYR A 172 10.61 2.74 -15.39
C TYR A 172 10.23 2.10 -14.06
N THR A 173 9.17 1.30 -14.03
CA THR A 173 8.63 0.75 -12.78
C THR A 173 8.96 -0.74 -12.57
N PRO A 174 9.55 -1.12 -11.42
CA PRO A 174 10.10 -2.46 -11.21
C PRO A 174 9.13 -3.64 -11.36
N TRP A 175 7.83 -3.40 -11.23
CA TRP A 175 6.79 -4.43 -11.10
C TRP A 175 6.27 -4.95 -12.45
N ALA A 176 6.44 -4.18 -13.54
CA ALA A 176 5.97 -4.57 -14.87
C ALA A 176 6.82 -5.69 -15.52
N LEU A 177 8.08 -5.84 -15.10
CA LEU A 177 9.02 -6.84 -15.65
C LEU A 177 8.84 -8.24 -15.06
N LEU A 178 8.10 -8.41 -13.97
CA LEU A 178 7.77 -9.74 -13.42
C LEU A 178 6.90 -10.58 -14.37
N ARG A 179 6.24 -9.96 -15.37
CA ARG A 179 5.58 -10.68 -16.46
C ARG A 179 6.55 -11.34 -17.45
N TRP A 180 7.83 -10.95 -17.47
CA TRP A 180 8.79 -11.49 -18.43
C TRP A 180 9.28 -12.90 -18.07
N LYS A 181 9.44 -13.22 -16.77
CA LYS A 181 9.92 -14.56 -16.34
C LYS A 181 8.90 -15.69 -16.45
N ARG A 182 7.62 -15.43 -16.74
CA ARG A 182 6.59 -16.49 -16.87
C ARG A 182 6.35 -16.95 -18.32
N LYS A 183 7.13 -16.46 -19.29
CA LYS A 183 7.09 -16.89 -20.69
C LYS A 183 8.33 -17.70 -21.12
N SER A 184 9.16 -18.11 -20.16
CA SER A 184 10.38 -18.88 -20.41
C SER A 184 10.53 -19.97 -19.35
N ALA A 185 9.59 -20.91 -19.36
CA ALA A 185 9.69 -22.25 -18.78
C ALA A 185 8.63 -23.12 -19.47
#